data_AF-A0AAV1LEY1-F1
#
_entry.id   AF-A0AAV1LEY1-F1
#
_cell.length_a   1.000
_cell.length_b   1.000
_cell.length_c   1.000
_cell.angle_alpha   90.00
_cell.angle_beta   90.00
_cell.angle_gamma   90.00
#
_symmetry.space_group_name_H-M   'P 1'
#
loop_
_entity.id
_entity.type
_entity.pdbx_description
1 polymer ?
#
loop_
_entity_poly.entity_id
_entity_poly.type
_entity_poly.pdbx_seq_one_letter_code
_entity_poly.pdbx_strand_id
1 'polypeptide(L)'
;MSYDPYHPYHWCIVPECKNTSIRTPGKLWIQIPKDVNMRNSWLKLARRDPKTLSTKSILYFCEDHFDLENDMENYTRYKIMGSVKRIQMKSNCTPSRFDCQVDRKRKSTPNKSLHSFIKRSTIGEIEETMEKEENHVK
;
A
#
# COMPACT_ATOMS: atom_id res chain seq x y z
N MET A 1 -13.00 -22.74 1.22
CA MET A 1 -11.83 -22.21 0.49
C MET A 1 -11.40 -23.27 -0.51
N SER A 2 -11.75 -23.12 -1.79
CA SER A 2 -11.34 -24.04 -2.85
C SER A 2 -9.86 -23.84 -3.16
N TYR A 3 -9.05 -24.89 -2.99
CA TYR A 3 -7.63 -24.88 -3.30
C TYR A 3 -7.48 -24.97 -4.82
N ASP A 4 -7.04 -23.87 -5.45
CA ASP A 4 -6.64 -23.87 -6.87
C ASP A 4 -5.18 -24.35 -6.96
N PRO A 5 -4.94 -25.57 -7.47
CA PRO A 5 -3.61 -26.16 -7.49
C PRO A 5 -2.63 -25.49 -8.48
N TYR A 6 -3.08 -24.50 -9.27
CA TYR A 6 -2.27 -23.83 -10.30
C TYR A 6 -1.91 -22.37 -10.01
N HIS A 7 -2.00 -21.92 -8.76
CA HIS A 7 -1.49 -20.59 -8.42
C HIS A 7 0.03 -20.53 -8.64
N PRO A 8 0.53 -19.67 -9.56
CA PRO A 8 1.95 -19.58 -9.86
C PRO A 8 2.74 -19.23 -8.60
N TYR A 9 3.87 -19.90 -8.40
CA TYR A 9 4.71 -19.63 -7.24
C TYR A 9 5.33 -18.24 -7.33
N HIS A 10 4.88 -17.35 -6.46
CA HIS A 10 5.46 -16.03 -6.25
C HIS A 10 6.22 -15.96 -4.91
N TRP A 11 7.30 -15.19 -4.90
CA TRP A 11 8.09 -14.86 -3.71
C TRP A 11 8.53 -13.39 -3.79
N CYS A 12 8.66 -12.74 -2.63
CA CYS A 12 9.01 -11.33 -2.59
C CYS A 12 10.52 -11.13 -2.76
N ILE A 13 10.92 -10.26 -3.69
CA ILE A 13 12.34 -9.99 -3.99
C ILE A 13 13.10 -9.31 -2.85
N VAL A 14 12.38 -8.64 -1.95
CA VAL A 14 12.95 -7.84 -0.85
C VAL A 14 13.67 -8.78 0.14
N PRO A 15 14.98 -8.57 0.41
CA PRO A 15 15.69 -9.29 1.46
C PRO A 15 14.92 -9.21 2.78
N GLU A 16 14.94 -10.31 3.55
CA GLU A 16 14.28 -10.44 4.86
C GLU A 16 12.74 -10.49 4.81
N CYS A 17 12.12 -10.19 3.67
CA CYS A 17 10.70 -10.45 3.46
C CYS A 17 10.44 -11.95 3.26
N LYS A 18 9.65 -12.55 4.16
CA LYS A 18 9.36 -13.99 4.18
C LYS A 18 8.06 -14.37 3.45
N ASN A 19 7.40 -13.38 2.84
CA ASN A 19 6.13 -13.57 2.13
C ASN A 19 6.37 -14.38 0.85
N THR A 20 5.54 -15.40 0.64
CA THR A 20 5.45 -16.20 -0.58
C THR A 20 3.98 -16.50 -0.87
N SER A 21 3.65 -16.80 -2.12
CA SER A 21 2.28 -17.20 -2.53
C SER A 21 1.73 -18.38 -1.72
N ILE A 22 2.60 -19.26 -1.22
CA ILE A 22 2.22 -20.39 -0.36
C ILE A 22 1.94 -19.93 1.07
N ARG A 23 2.79 -19.07 1.65
CA ARG A 23 2.66 -18.62 3.05
C ARG A 23 1.59 -17.54 3.23
N THR A 24 1.40 -16.73 2.20
CA THR A 24 0.50 -15.57 2.20
C THR A 24 -0.32 -15.54 0.90
N PRO A 25 -1.24 -16.50 0.70
CA PRO A 25 -1.97 -16.67 -0.56
C PRO A 25 -2.93 -15.52 -0.88
N GLY A 26 -3.37 -14.75 0.12
CA GLY A 26 -4.28 -13.61 -0.08
C GLY A 26 -3.61 -12.31 -0.48
N LYS A 27 -2.27 -12.23 -0.49
CA LYS A 27 -1.54 -10.99 -0.79
C LYS A 27 -1.44 -10.73 -2.29
N LEU A 28 -1.48 -9.46 -2.67
CA LEU A 28 -1.15 -9.07 -4.03
C LEU A 28 0.35 -9.19 -4.32
N TRP A 29 0.65 -9.62 -5.54
CA TRP A 29 2.00 -9.76 -6.07
C TRP A 29 2.22 -8.73 -7.19
N ILE A 30 2.88 -7.62 -6.86
CA ILE A 30 3.13 -6.52 -7.78
C ILE A 30 4.40 -6.84 -8.55
N GLN A 31 4.27 -7.02 -9.87
CA GLN A 31 5.40 -7.28 -10.75
C GLN A 31 6.28 -6.03 -10.88
N ILE A 32 7.60 -6.21 -10.82
CA ILE A 32 8.55 -5.12 -11.09
C ILE A 32 8.37 -4.63 -12.55
N PRO A 33 8.36 -3.30 -12.79
CA PRO A 33 8.30 -2.73 -14.14
C PRO A 33 9.33 -3.33 -15.09
N LYS A 34 8.98 -3.38 -16.39
CA LYS A 34 9.87 -3.83 -17.46
C LYS A 34 10.83 -2.73 -17.92
N ASP A 35 10.45 -1.47 -17.74
CA ASP A 35 11.33 -0.34 -18.02
C ASP A 35 12.61 -0.46 -17.17
N VAL A 36 13.77 -0.37 -17.82
CA VAL A 36 15.06 -0.66 -17.18
C VAL A 36 15.38 0.35 -16.07
N ASN A 37 15.03 1.61 -16.26
CA ASN A 37 15.33 2.65 -15.28
C ASN A 37 14.47 2.47 -14.03
N MET A 38 13.17 2.28 -14.22
CA MET A 38 12.23 2.05 -13.12
C MET A 38 12.52 0.72 -12.40
N ARG A 39 12.81 -0.35 -13.15
CA ARG A 39 13.24 -1.65 -12.61
C ARG A 39 14.46 -1.51 -11.71
N ASN A 40 15.50 -0.85 -12.21
CA ASN A 40 16.74 -0.65 -11.47
C ASN A 40 16.52 0.19 -10.22
N SER A 41 15.66 1.21 -10.28
CA SER A 41 15.26 2.01 -9.13
C SER A 41 14.58 1.16 -8.05
N TRP A 42 13.58 0.35 -8.43
CA TRP A 42 12.87 -0.54 -7.50
C TRP A 42 13.81 -1.57 -6.85
N LEU A 43 14.71 -2.18 -7.63
CA LEU A 43 15.68 -3.14 -7.11
C LEU A 43 16.64 -2.48 -6.10
N LYS A 44 17.13 -1.27 -6.40
CA LYS A 44 17.97 -0.50 -5.47
C LYS A 44 17.22 -0.15 -4.19
N LEU A 45 15.95 0.23 -4.27
CA LEU A 45 15.11 0.49 -3.08
C LEU A 45 14.96 -0.74 -2.19
N ALA A 46 14.93 -1.93 -2.79
CA ALA A 46 14.95 -3.21 -2.10
C ALA A 46 16.34 -3.70 -1.67
N ARG A 47 17.41 -2.90 -1.85
CA ARG A 47 18.81 -3.30 -1.59
C ARG A 47 19.26 -4.52 -2.39
N ARG A 48 18.80 -4.63 -3.64
CA ARG A 48 19.28 -5.60 -4.61
C ARG A 48 20.13 -4.90 -5.66
N ASP A 49 21.28 -5.47 -5.99
CA ASP A 49 22.08 -4.99 -7.11
C ASP A 49 21.43 -5.44 -8.43
N PRO A 50 20.98 -4.52 -9.30
CA PRO A 50 20.39 -4.88 -10.58
C PRO A 50 21.32 -5.70 -11.49
N LYS A 51 22.65 -5.57 -11.35
CA LYS A 51 23.62 -6.32 -12.17
C LYS A 51 23.64 -7.82 -11.86
N THR A 52 23.21 -8.19 -10.66
CA THR A 52 23.15 -9.61 -10.23
C THR A 52 21.91 -10.34 -10.74
N LEU A 53 20.97 -9.62 -11.35
CA LEU A 53 19.67 -10.14 -11.77
C LEU A 53 19.49 -9.98 -13.28
N SER A 54 18.99 -11.03 -13.94
CA SER A 54 18.64 -10.95 -15.35
C SER A 54 17.56 -9.89 -15.59
N THR A 55 17.73 -9.07 -16.62
CA THR A 55 16.73 -8.07 -17.05
C THR A 55 15.44 -8.71 -17.54
N LYS A 56 15.49 -9.97 -18.00
CA LYS A 56 14.33 -10.74 -18.47
C LYS A 56 13.56 -11.42 -17.34
N SER A 57 14.13 -11.50 -16.13
CA SER A 57 13.49 -12.20 -15.02
C SER A 57 12.24 -11.47 -14.54
N ILE A 58 11.16 -12.23 -14.36
CA ILE A 58 9.92 -11.75 -13.76
C ILE A 58 10.09 -11.83 -12.24
N LEU A 59 10.04 -10.66 -11.60
CA LEU A 59 10.26 -10.49 -10.16
C LEU A 59 9.08 -9.75 -9.56
N TYR A 60 8.84 -9.97 -8.27
CA TYR A 60 7.67 -9.45 -7.57
C TYR A 60 8.02 -8.80 -6.24
N PHE A 61 7.26 -7.77 -5.89
CA PHE A 61 7.08 -7.30 -4.54
C PHE A 61 5.72 -7.80 -4.02
N CYS A 62 5.63 -8.11 -2.73
CA CYS A 62 4.31 -8.26 -2.10
C CYS A 62 3.71 -6.89 -1.78
N GLU A 63 2.41 -6.85 -1.55
CA GLU A 63 1.66 -5.61 -1.25
C GLU A 63 2.16 -4.82 -0.05
N ASP A 64 2.76 -5.46 0.96
CA ASP A 64 3.25 -4.81 2.19
C ASP A 64 4.27 -3.68 1.91
N HIS A 65 4.89 -3.69 0.72
CA HIS A 65 5.90 -2.69 0.34
C HIS A 65 5.31 -1.42 -0.29
N PHE A 66 3.98 -1.36 -0.45
CA PHE A 66 3.26 -0.26 -1.08
C PHE A 66 2.17 0.30 -0.16
N ASP A 67 1.74 1.50 -0.48
CA ASP A 67 0.51 2.09 0.03
C ASP A 67 -0.61 1.93 -0.99
N LEU A 68 -1.17 0.72 -1.13
CA LEU A 68 -2.04 0.36 -2.26
C LEU A 68 -3.20 1.36 -2.50
N GLU A 69 -3.77 1.94 -1.46
CA GLU A 69 -4.85 2.93 -1.59
C GLU A 69 -4.39 4.18 -2.37
N ASN A 70 -3.15 4.61 -2.14
CA ASN A 70 -2.56 5.77 -2.80
C ASN A 70 -1.74 5.41 -4.05
N ASP A 71 -1.22 4.20 -4.13
CA ASP A 71 -0.24 3.75 -5.14
C ASP A 71 -0.86 3.00 -6.33
N MET A 72 -2.01 2.34 -6.13
CA MET A 72 -2.66 1.50 -7.13
C MET A 72 -3.81 2.26 -7.81
N GLU A 73 -3.75 2.38 -9.13
CA GLU A 73 -4.73 3.11 -9.95
C GLU A 73 -6.12 2.46 -9.85
N ASN A 74 -6.17 1.12 -9.90
CA ASN A 74 -7.42 0.37 -9.86
C ASN A 74 -7.76 -0.19 -8.47
N TYR A 75 -7.31 0.48 -7.39
CA TYR A 75 -7.56 0.05 -6.01
C TYR A 75 -9.05 -0.02 -5.67
N THR A 76 -9.84 1.02 -5.99
CA THR A 76 -11.29 1.04 -5.70
C THR A 76 -12.01 -0.14 -6.33
N ARG A 77 -11.66 -0.48 -7.58
CA ARG A 77 -12.23 -1.64 -8.28
C ARG A 77 -11.84 -2.94 -7.59
N TYR A 78 -10.56 -3.08 -7.23
CA TYR A 78 -10.08 -4.23 -6.47
C TYR A 78 -10.84 -4.37 -5.13
N LYS A 79 -11.07 -3.27 -4.41
CA LYS A 79 -11.74 -3.26 -3.12
C LYS A 79 -13.21 -3.69 -3.21
N ILE A 80 -13.92 -3.25 -4.24
CA ILE A 80 -15.35 -3.57 -4.46
C ILE A 80 -15.52 -5.01 -4.98
N MET A 81 -14.69 -5.41 -5.95
CA MET A 81 -14.85 -6.71 -6.63
C MET A 81 -14.08 -7.86 -5.95
N GLY A 82 -13.18 -7.56 -5.03
CA GLY A 82 -12.26 -8.53 -4.41
C GLY A 82 -11.12 -9.01 -5.33
N SER A 83 -11.13 -8.66 -6.61
CA SER A 83 -10.12 -9.07 -7.59
C SER A 83 -10.05 -8.12 -8.80
N VAL A 84 -8.90 -8.11 -9.48
CA VAL A 84 -8.70 -7.41 -10.76
C VAL A 84 -7.91 -8.30 -11.71
N LYS A 85 -8.23 -8.25 -13.02
CA LYS A 85 -7.51 -9.01 -14.05
C LYS A 85 -6.02 -8.65 -14.11
N ARG A 86 -5.68 -7.39 -13.87
CA ARG A 86 -4.30 -6.90 -13.83
C ARG A 86 -4.18 -5.79 -12.80
N ILE A 87 -3.17 -5.86 -11.95
CA ILE A 87 -2.79 -4.77 -11.03
C ILE A 87 -2.23 -3.62 -11.87
N GLN A 88 -2.71 -2.40 -11.64
CA GLN A 88 -2.23 -1.20 -12.32
C GLN A 88 -1.73 -0.23 -11.26
N MET A 89 -0.42 -0.03 -11.20
CA MET A 89 0.21 0.96 -10.33
C MET A 89 0.20 2.32 -11.02
N LYS A 90 0.13 3.40 -10.24
CA LYS A 90 0.32 4.75 -10.76
C LYS A 90 1.71 4.89 -11.38
N SER A 91 1.84 5.75 -12.40
CA SER A 91 3.05 5.89 -13.23
C SER A 91 4.33 6.19 -12.44
N ASN A 92 4.23 6.94 -11.34
CA ASN A 92 5.37 7.33 -10.50
C ASN A 92 5.47 6.55 -9.19
N CYS A 93 4.70 5.47 -9.04
CA CYS A 93 4.71 4.66 -7.83
C CYS A 93 6.04 3.91 -7.69
N THR A 94 6.57 3.85 -6.46
CA THR A 94 7.73 3.02 -6.10
C THR A 94 7.51 2.39 -4.73
N PRO A 95 8.06 1.20 -4.45
CA PRO A 95 7.96 0.58 -3.13
C PRO A 95 8.62 1.49 -2.09
N SER A 96 7.89 1.77 -1.01
CA SER A 96 8.29 2.76 0.01
C SER A 96 8.41 2.16 1.41
N ARG A 97 7.71 1.06 1.68
CA ARG A 97 7.64 0.41 2.99
C ARG A 97 8.60 -0.79 3.06
N PHE A 98 9.51 -0.78 4.03
CA PHE A 98 10.56 -1.81 4.17
C PHE A 98 10.78 -2.18 5.63
N ASP A 99 9.69 -2.35 6.39
CA ASP A 99 9.75 -2.67 7.82
C ASP A 99 10.41 -4.02 8.12
N CYS A 100 10.50 -4.91 7.12
CA CYS A 100 11.22 -6.18 7.25
C CYS A 100 12.74 -6.01 7.34
N GLN A 101 13.29 -4.85 6.94
CA GLN A 101 14.73 -4.55 6.97
C GLN A 101 15.05 -3.75 8.24
N VAL A 102 15.30 -4.45 9.34
CA VAL A 102 15.41 -3.84 10.68
C VAL A 102 16.60 -2.88 10.83
N ASP A 103 17.67 -3.10 10.08
CA ASP A 103 18.86 -2.26 10.05
C ASP A 103 18.67 -0.98 9.20
N ARG A 104 17.55 -0.87 8.48
CA ARG A 104 17.25 0.28 7.63
C ARG A 104 16.94 1.49 8.49
N LYS A 105 17.91 2.39 8.60
CA LYS A 105 17.71 3.72 9.20
C LYS A 105 16.57 4.43 8.48
N ARG A 106 15.43 4.61 9.16
CA ARG A 106 14.33 5.43 8.65
C ARG A 106 14.86 6.86 8.52
N LYS A 107 14.73 7.44 7.33
CA LYS A 107 14.89 8.89 7.20
C LYS A 107 13.77 9.50 8.04
N SER A 108 14.12 10.20 9.12
CA SER A 108 13.14 10.97 9.88
C SER A 108 12.52 11.98 8.94
N THR A 109 11.33 11.71 8.42
CA THR A 109 10.51 12.73 7.78
C THR A 109 10.12 13.70 8.90
N PRO A 110 10.35 15.02 8.75
CA PRO A 110 9.76 15.99 9.66
C PRO A 110 8.25 15.73 9.66
N ASN A 111 7.73 15.49 10.85
CA ASN A 111 6.33 15.15 11.08
C ASN A 111 5.49 16.37 10.68
N LYS A 112 5.10 16.48 9.40
CA LYS A 112 3.97 17.32 9.03
C LYS A 112 2.76 16.55 9.51
N SER A 113 2.32 16.91 10.71
CA SER A 113 1.05 16.49 11.29
C SER A 113 -0.03 16.49 10.21
N LEU A 114 -0.40 15.30 9.75
CA LEU A 114 -1.64 15.12 9.00
C LEU A 114 -2.78 15.30 10.01
N HIS A 115 -3.18 16.56 10.16
CA HIS A 115 -4.44 16.93 10.76
C HIS A 115 -5.57 16.29 9.93
N SER A 116 -6.57 15.73 10.61
CA SER A 116 -7.77 15.00 10.13
C SER A 116 -7.54 13.51 9.78
N PHE A 117 -8.30 12.53 10.28
CA PHE A 117 -9.76 12.51 10.48
C PHE A 117 -10.23 11.62 11.66
N ILE A 118 -11.37 12.03 12.25
CA ILE A 118 -12.36 11.30 13.06
C ILE A 118 -12.06 11.01 14.55
N LYS A 119 -12.61 11.86 15.43
CA LYS A 119 -13.14 11.42 16.73
C LYS A 119 -14.68 11.52 16.65
N ARG A 120 -15.35 10.37 16.71
CA ARG A 120 -16.80 10.28 16.96
C ARG A 120 -17.05 10.64 18.43
N SER A 121 -17.87 11.66 18.67
CA SER A 121 -18.61 11.91 19.93
C SER A 121 -19.93 12.56 19.50
N THR A 122 -20.95 11.76 19.23
CA THR A 122 -22.10 11.52 20.14
C THR A 122 -22.65 12.83 20.72
N ILE A 123 -23.75 13.31 20.11
CA ILE A 123 -24.93 13.92 20.74
C ILE A 123 -24.61 14.82 21.95
N GLY A 124 -24.54 16.14 21.72
CA GLY A 124 -24.39 17.13 22.81
C GLY A 124 -24.49 18.60 22.42
N GLU A 125 -24.86 18.95 21.18
CA GLU A 125 -24.93 20.35 20.71
C GLU A 125 -26.20 20.60 19.86
N ILE A 126 -27.37 20.23 20.40
CA ILE A 126 -28.66 20.72 19.86
C ILE A 126 -29.49 21.44 20.96
N GLU A 127 -29.02 21.51 22.21
CA GLU A 127 -29.78 22.19 23.28
C GLU A 127 -29.54 23.71 23.36
N GLU A 128 -28.59 24.30 22.63
CA GLU A 128 -28.31 25.75 22.73
C GLU A 128 -29.03 26.63 21.68
N THR A 129 -29.86 26.07 20.81
CA THR A 129 -30.59 26.83 19.78
C THR A 129 -32.09 27.04 20.07
N MET A 130 -32.63 26.50 21.17
CA MET A 130 -34.06 26.67 21.51
C MET A 130 -34.34 27.69 22.63
N GLU A 131 -33.33 28.21 23.35
CA GLU A 131 -33.54 29.21 24.42
C GLU A 131 -33.27 30.67 24.01
N LYS A 132 -32.82 30.93 22.78
CA LYS A 132 -32.58 32.31 22.29
C LYS A 132 -33.75 32.94 21.52
N GLU A 133 -34.88 32.25 21.35
CA GLU A 133 -36.10 32.85 20.74
C GLU A 133 -37.15 33.37 21.76
N GLU A 134 -37.02 33.12 23.07
CA GLU A 134 -38.02 33.62 24.05
C GLU A 134 -37.67 34.95 24.75
N ASN A 135 -36.50 35.56 24.50
CA ASN A 135 -36.08 36.80 25.18
C ASN A 135 -35.92 38.04 24.29
N HIS A 136 -36.54 38.09 23.11
CA HIS A 136 -36.62 39.33 22.29
C HIS A 136 -38.05 39.83 22.01
N VAL A 137 -39.04 39.44 22.83
CA VAL A 137 -40.36 40.10 22.81
C VAL A 137 -40.73 40.54 24.21
N LYS A 138 -40.12 41.64 24.68
CA LYS A 138 -40.73 42.63 25.57
C LYS A 138 -40.16 44.01 25.27
#